data_AF-A0A1J3IMH5-F1
#
_entry.id   AF-A0A1J3IMH5-F1
#
_cell.length_a   1.000
_cell.length_b   1.000
_cell.length_c   1.000
_cell.angle_alpha   90.00
_cell.angle_beta   90.00
_cell.angle_gamma   90.00
#
_symmetry.space_group_name_H-M   'P 1'
#
loop_
_entity.id
_entity.type
_entity.pdbx_description
1 polymer ?
#
loop_
_entity_poly.entity_id
_entity_poly.type
_entity_poly.pdbx_seq_one_letter_code
_entity_poly.pdbx_strand_id
1 'polypeptide(L)'
;MTAEAGGVIPDYLVVMERRHTNKKTGEIQDNGVQEIVGKCKKKKTDRMTQLTQEGGSPSLTELPREDINLIVLSTTDQVKGRFLGLGQPLKIRGDVATTSSFRFPRERYEYEIEGLRQAVSDRDAMVEEMATKHANLETKYQSLEAAYQSTRDEVTQMKELMQTNFPNLFSK
;
A
#
# COMPACT_ATOMS: atom_id res chain seq x y z
N MET A 1 15.70 -14.42 -9.09
CA MET A 1 14.67 -14.33 -8.03
C MET A 1 14.56 -15.72 -7.41
N THR A 2 14.76 -15.87 -6.11
CA THR A 2 14.85 -17.19 -5.47
C THR A 2 13.47 -17.63 -4.99
N ALA A 3 12.93 -18.68 -5.61
CA ALA A 3 11.65 -19.32 -5.28
C ALA A 3 11.52 -19.73 -3.79
N GLU A 4 12.65 -19.89 -3.09
CA GLU A 4 12.71 -20.33 -1.70
C GLU A 4 12.29 -19.28 -0.66
N ALA A 5 12.12 -18.00 -1.04
CA ALA A 5 11.72 -16.92 -0.13
C ALA A 5 10.29 -16.41 -0.40
N GLY A 6 9.45 -17.19 -1.09
CA GLY A 6 8.07 -16.79 -1.41
C GLY A 6 7.98 -15.54 -2.30
N GLY A 7 9.03 -15.21 -3.05
CA GLY A 7 9.09 -13.99 -3.87
C GLY A 7 9.57 -12.74 -3.13
N VAL A 8 9.85 -12.81 -1.82
CA VAL A 8 10.39 -11.68 -1.06
C VAL A 8 11.86 -11.47 -1.39
N ILE A 9 12.24 -10.23 -1.70
CA ILE A 9 13.63 -9.90 -2.04
C ILE A 9 14.46 -9.99 -0.74
N PRO A 10 15.53 -10.81 -0.70
CA PRO A 10 16.38 -10.93 0.49
C PRO A 10 17.06 -9.60 0.87
N ASP A 11 17.34 -9.42 2.15
CA ASP A 11 18.23 -8.35 2.63
C ASP A 11 19.71 -8.66 2.32
N TYR A 12 20.57 -7.65 2.43
CA TYR A 12 21.99 -7.77 2.12
C TYR A 12 22.76 -8.67 3.08
N LEU A 13 22.30 -8.83 4.31
CA LEU A 13 22.93 -9.72 5.29
C LEU A 13 22.72 -11.19 4.88
N VAL A 14 21.49 -11.55 4.52
CA VAL A 14 21.12 -12.88 4.01
C VAL A 14 21.84 -13.18 2.69
N VAL A 15 21.97 -12.19 1.80
CA VAL A 15 22.73 -12.35 0.56
C VAL A 15 24.21 -12.66 0.84
N MET A 16 24.82 -11.93 1.77
CA MET A 16 26.21 -12.14 2.19
C MET A 16 26.40 -13.54 2.77
N GLU A 17 25.54 -13.94 3.69
CA GLU A 17 25.62 -15.26 4.32
C GLU A 17 25.46 -16.38 3.29
N ARG A 18 24.41 -16.35 2.47
CA ARG A 18 24.16 -17.41 1.47
C ARG A 18 25.26 -17.51 0.43
N ARG A 19 25.86 -16.38 0.04
CA ARG A 19 26.89 -16.34 -0.99
C ARG A 19 28.23 -16.89 -0.50
N HIS A 20 28.58 -16.60 0.75
CA HIS A 20 29.91 -16.90 1.31
C HIS A 20 29.93 -18.08 2.27
N THR A 21 28.78 -18.66 2.58
CA THR A 21 28.67 -19.89 3.37
C THR A 21 28.98 -21.11 2.49
N ASN A 22 29.90 -21.95 2.95
CA ASN A 22 30.15 -23.23 2.33
C ASN A 22 28.97 -24.19 2.58
N LYS A 23 28.41 -24.75 1.50
CA LYS A 23 27.27 -25.68 1.58
C LYS A 23 27.55 -26.97 2.36
N LYS A 24 28.82 -27.38 2.48
CA LYS A 24 29.22 -28.61 3.18
C LYS A 24 29.50 -28.38 4.67
N THR A 25 30.11 -27.26 5.03
CA THR A 25 30.49 -26.97 6.43
C THR A 25 29.51 -26.05 7.15
N GLY A 26 28.67 -25.31 6.41
CA GLY A 26 27.73 -24.35 6.98
C GLY A 26 28.38 -23.06 7.50
N GLU A 27 29.68 -22.88 7.26
CA GLU A 27 30.45 -21.72 7.74
C GLU A 27 30.83 -20.77 6.60
N ILE A 28 30.97 -19.48 6.93
CA ILE A 28 31.45 -18.44 6.02
C ILE A 28 32.95 -18.64 5.80
N GLN A 29 33.36 -18.87 4.55
CA GLN A 29 34.77 -19.16 4.23
C GLN A 29 35.64 -17.91 4.15
N ASP A 30 35.04 -16.79 3.75
CA ASP A 30 35.75 -15.53 3.60
C ASP A 30 35.85 -14.83 4.97
N ASN A 31 37.02 -14.87 5.60
CA ASN A 31 37.27 -14.26 6.92
C ASN A 31 36.84 -12.77 6.97
N GLY A 32 37.09 -12.00 5.91
CA GLY A 32 36.68 -10.59 5.84
C GLY A 32 35.16 -10.41 5.77
N VAL A 33 34.45 -11.31 5.08
CA VAL A 33 32.98 -11.30 5.05
C VAL A 33 32.41 -11.76 6.40
N GLN A 34 33.03 -12.76 7.02
CA GLN A 34 32.63 -13.26 8.33
C GLN A 34 32.71 -12.16 9.40
N GLU A 35 33.79 -11.38 9.41
CA GLU A 35 33.96 -10.25 10.32
C GLU A 35 32.88 -9.17 10.10
N ILE A 36 32.61 -8.83 8.83
CA ILE A 36 31.59 -7.84 8.47
C ILE A 36 30.19 -8.33 8.84
N VAL A 37 29.84 -9.57 8.54
CA VAL A 37 28.55 -10.17 8.92
C VAL A 37 28.40 -10.17 10.44
N GLY A 38 29.45 -10.49 11.20
CA GLY A 38 29.47 -10.40 12.66
C GLY A 38 29.22 -8.98 13.18
N LYS A 39 29.92 -7.98 12.61
CA LYS A 39 29.72 -6.56 12.95
C LYS A 39 28.30 -6.09 12.61
N CYS A 40 27.76 -6.48 11.47
CA CYS A 40 26.40 -6.15 11.03
C CYS A 40 25.35 -6.77 11.94
N LYS A 41 25.51 -8.04 12.35
CA LYS A 41 24.61 -8.69 13.34
C LYS A 41 24.62 -7.97 14.67
N LYS A 42 25.81 -7.59 15.17
CA LYS A 42 25.95 -6.83 16.42
C LYS A 42 25.28 -5.46 16.32
N LYS A 43 25.50 -4.72 15.23
CA LYS A 43 24.82 -3.42 15.02
C LYS A 43 23.30 -3.57 14.86
N LYS A 44 22.84 -4.66 14.23
CA LYS A 44 21.39 -4.98 14.14
C LYS A 44 20.81 -5.18 15.54
N THR A 45 21.46 -5.94 16.41
CA THR A 45 21.00 -6.14 17.79
C THR A 45 21.06 -4.86 18.62
N ASP A 46 22.12 -4.07 18.48
CA ASP A 46 22.28 -2.79 19.20
C ASP A 46 21.23 -1.76 18.76
N ARG A 47 20.88 -1.74 17.46
CA ARG A 47 19.80 -0.88 16.95
C ARG A 47 18.43 -1.32 17.46
N MET A 48 18.21 -2.63 17.59
CA MET A 48 16.98 -3.20 18.12
C MET A 48 16.78 -2.85 19.61
N THR A 49 17.86 -2.92 20.40
CA THR A 49 17.82 -2.58 21.83
C THR A 49 17.60 -1.08 22.05
N GLN A 50 18.22 -0.21 21.24
CA GLN A 50 17.97 1.24 21.26
C GLN A 50 16.49 1.56 20.99
N LEU A 51 15.90 0.98 19.94
CA LEU A 51 14.50 1.20 19.59
C LEU A 51 13.53 0.72 20.68
N THR A 52 13.92 -0.31 21.44
CA THR A 52 13.16 -0.80 22.60
C THR A 52 13.24 0.17 23.79
N GLN A 53 14.38 0.85 23.97
CA GLN A 53 14.60 1.82 25.05
C GLN A 53 13.99 3.19 24.78
N GLU A 54 13.92 3.63 23.52
CA GLU A 54 13.40 4.94 23.11
C GLU A 54 11.85 5.00 23.01
N GLY A 55 11.14 4.03 23.58
CA GLY A 55 9.66 4.00 23.57
C GLY A 55 9.05 3.54 22.24
N GLY A 56 9.82 2.80 21.42
CA GLY A 56 9.32 2.16 20.21
C GLY A 56 8.22 1.15 20.53
N SER A 57 7.19 1.12 19.68
CA SER A 57 6.05 0.21 19.81
C SER A 57 6.52 -1.25 19.97
N PRO A 58 5.97 -2.04 20.92
CA PRO A 58 6.38 -3.43 21.19
C PRO A 58 6.07 -4.41 20.05
N SER A 59 5.61 -3.92 18.90
CA SER A 59 5.12 -4.68 17.75
C SER A 59 6.20 -4.97 16.69
N LEU A 60 7.32 -4.24 16.66
CA LEU A 60 8.41 -4.56 15.74
C LEU A 60 9.25 -5.68 16.36
N THR A 61 8.99 -6.92 15.95
CA THR A 61 9.83 -8.08 16.30
C THR A 61 11.15 -8.07 15.51
N GLU A 62 11.20 -7.35 14.38
CA GLU A 62 12.33 -7.34 13.45
C GLU A 62 12.56 -5.94 12.83
N LEU A 63 13.83 -5.58 12.60
CA LEU A 63 14.21 -4.35 11.88
C LEU A 63 13.75 -4.42 10.41
N PRO A 64 13.25 -3.31 9.83
CA PRO A 64 12.89 -3.28 8.43
C PRO A 64 14.11 -3.56 7.54
N ARG A 65 13.85 -4.15 6.38
CA ARG A 65 14.88 -4.58 5.44
C ARG A 65 15.80 -3.45 4.99
N GLU A 66 15.25 -2.26 4.81
CA GLU A 66 15.95 -1.05 4.40
C GLU A 66 16.99 -0.65 5.45
N ASP A 67 16.64 -0.71 6.74
CA ASP A 67 17.55 -0.41 7.84
C ASP A 67 18.66 -1.45 7.96
N ILE A 68 18.33 -2.74 7.77
CA ILE A 68 19.34 -3.81 7.72
C ILE A 68 20.32 -3.55 6.57
N ASN A 69 19.82 -3.19 5.38
CA ASN A 69 20.66 -2.87 4.24
C ASN A 69 21.56 -1.66 4.50
N LEU A 70 21.04 -0.61 5.15
CA LEU A 70 21.84 0.57 5.54
C LEU A 70 22.94 0.23 6.55
N ILE A 71 22.65 -0.63 7.52
CA ILE A 71 23.66 -1.13 8.48
C ILE A 71 24.77 -1.87 7.75
N VAL A 72 24.43 -2.72 6.78
CA VAL A 72 25.42 -3.46 5.99
C VAL A 72 26.27 -2.51 5.13
N LEU A 73 25.64 -1.55 4.44
CA LEU A 73 26.36 -0.58 3.60
C LEU A 73 27.28 0.34 4.40
N SER A 74 26.88 0.75 5.61
CA SER A 74 27.70 1.60 6.50
C SER A 74 28.83 0.85 7.21
N THR A 75 28.76 -0.49 7.26
CA THR A 75 29.75 -1.34 7.94
C THR A 75 30.73 -2.00 6.97
N THR A 76 30.37 -2.09 5.69
CA THR A 76 31.17 -2.75 4.67
C THR A 76 32.05 -1.73 3.95
N ASP A 77 33.35 -1.99 3.91
CA ASP A 77 34.27 -1.15 3.15
C ASP A 77 34.00 -1.24 1.65
N GLN A 78 34.07 -0.08 0.99
CA GLN A 78 33.90 0.03 -0.45
C GLN A 78 35.26 0.25 -1.12
N VAL A 79 35.70 -0.73 -1.92
CA VAL A 79 36.94 -0.65 -2.70
C VAL A 79 36.59 -0.54 -4.18
N LYS A 80 36.99 0.55 -4.84
CA LYS A 80 36.70 0.82 -6.26
C LYS A 80 35.21 0.67 -6.62
N GLY A 81 34.32 1.15 -5.75
CA GLY A 81 32.87 1.08 -5.95
C GLY A 81 32.24 -0.29 -5.69
N ARG A 82 33.02 -1.27 -5.19
CA ARG A 82 32.56 -2.62 -4.83
C ARG A 82 32.57 -2.79 -3.33
N PHE A 83 31.45 -3.24 -2.77
CA PHE A 83 31.36 -3.63 -1.37
C PHE A 83 31.93 -5.04 -1.19
N LEU A 84 32.77 -5.23 -0.18
CA LEU A 84 33.31 -6.56 0.14
C LEU A 84 32.16 -7.55 0.38
N GLY A 85 32.22 -8.68 -0.32
CA GLY A 85 31.20 -9.74 -0.28
C GLY A 85 29.87 -9.46 -1.02
N LEU A 86 29.46 -8.19 -1.20
CA LEU A 86 28.24 -7.82 -1.93
C LEU A 86 28.50 -7.52 -3.42
N GLY A 87 29.73 -7.15 -3.79
CA GLY A 87 30.05 -6.71 -5.15
C GLY A 87 29.63 -5.27 -5.43
N GLN A 88 29.30 -4.93 -6.68
CA GLN A 88 28.74 -3.61 -6.96
C GLN A 88 27.29 -3.57 -6.46
N PRO A 89 26.95 -2.63 -5.56
CA PRO A 89 25.55 -2.45 -5.18
C PRO A 89 24.78 -2.09 -6.45
N LEU A 90 23.62 -2.72 -6.66
CA LEU A 90 22.65 -2.19 -7.62
C LEU A 90 22.32 -0.78 -7.13
N LYS A 91 22.82 0.25 -7.82
CA LYS A 91 22.37 1.61 -7.60
C LYS A 91 20.90 1.67 -8.02
N ILE A 92 19.99 1.41 -7.08
CA ILE A 92 18.57 1.73 -7.22
C ILE A 92 18.43 3.24 -6.96
N ARG A 93 19.22 4.02 -7.68
CA ARG A 93 19.13 5.47 -7.82
C ARG A 93 19.79 5.81 -9.14
N GLY A 94 18.96 6.04 -10.15
CA GLY A 94 19.27 6.87 -11.30
C GLY A 94 20.27 6.37 -12.34
N ASP A 95 21.06 5.33 -12.11
CA ASP A 95 22.00 4.85 -13.14
C ASP A 95 22.12 3.33 -13.14
N VAL A 96 21.34 2.73 -14.03
CA VAL A 96 21.40 1.31 -14.37
C VAL A 96 22.62 1.10 -15.27
N ALA A 97 23.81 1.07 -14.69
CA ALA A 97 24.95 0.41 -15.30
C ALA A 97 24.77 -1.11 -15.13
N THR A 98 23.78 -1.66 -15.82
CA THR A 98 23.59 -3.11 -15.94
C THR A 98 24.36 -3.55 -17.18
N THR A 99 25.41 -4.35 -16.96
CA THR A 99 26.14 -5.09 -18.01
C THR A 99 25.32 -6.22 -18.63
N SER A 100 23.99 -6.13 -18.58
CA SER A 100 23.04 -7.01 -19.24
C SER A 100 22.15 -6.17 -20.13
N SER A 101 21.99 -6.59 -21.37
CA SER A 101 21.25 -5.92 -22.45
C SER A 101 19.76 -5.67 -22.17
N PHE A 102 19.25 -6.05 -21.00
CA PHE A 102 17.88 -5.81 -20.56
C PHE A 102 17.77 -4.45 -19.85
N ARG A 103 17.59 -3.39 -20.65
CA ARG A 103 17.06 -2.11 -20.15
C ARG A 103 15.56 -2.29 -19.93
N PHE A 104 15.10 -2.37 -18.69
CA PHE A 104 13.67 -2.20 -18.40
C PHE A 104 13.26 -0.80 -18.88
N PRO A 105 12.22 -0.63 -19.72
CA PRO A 105 11.76 0.69 -20.16
C PRO A 105 11.09 1.45 -19.00
N ARG A 106 11.89 1.96 -18.06
CA ARG A 106 11.43 2.63 -16.83
C ARG A 106 10.54 3.84 -17.13
N GLU A 107 10.88 4.59 -18.18
CA GLU A 107 10.12 5.77 -18.63
C GLU A 107 8.70 5.43 -19.09
N ARG A 108 8.52 4.25 -19.70
CA ARG A 108 7.20 3.81 -20.19
C ARG A 108 6.22 3.54 -19.04
N TYR A 109 6.72 2.98 -17.94
CA TYR A 109 5.89 2.69 -16.77
C TYR A 109 5.61 3.91 -15.91
N GLU A 110 6.53 4.89 -15.84
CA GLU A 110 6.28 6.14 -15.11
C GLU A 110 5.12 6.93 -15.74
N TYR A 111 5.07 7.03 -17.07
CA TYR A 111 3.95 7.67 -17.77
C TYR A 111 2.62 6.93 -17.57
N GLU A 112 2.64 5.59 -17.64
CA GLU A 112 1.44 4.77 -17.43
C GLU A 112 0.92 4.87 -16.00
N ILE A 113 1.81 4.89 -15.00
CA ILE A 113 1.44 5.09 -13.59
C ILE A 113 0.81 6.47 -13.39
N GLU A 114 1.40 7.52 -13.96
CA GLU A 114 0.85 8.88 -13.87
C GLU A 114 -0.53 8.97 -14.53
N GLY A 115 -0.68 8.38 -15.73
CA GLY A 115 -1.96 8.30 -16.44
C GLY A 115 -3.03 7.55 -15.63
N LEU A 116 -2.66 6.43 -15.00
CA LEU A 116 -3.56 5.68 -14.13
C LEU A 116 -3.94 6.47 -12.87
N ARG A 117 -3.01 7.22 -12.28
CA ARG A 117 -3.29 8.10 -11.12
C ARG A 117 -4.29 9.19 -11.49
N GLN A 118 -4.11 9.83 -12.64
CA GLN A 118 -5.05 10.84 -13.13
C GLN A 118 -6.44 10.23 -13.37
N ALA A 119 -6.50 9.07 -14.03
CA ALA A 119 -7.77 8.38 -14.30
C ALA A 119 -8.49 7.89 -13.03
N VAL A 120 -7.76 7.62 -11.94
CA VAL A 120 -8.37 7.36 -10.62
C VAL A 120 -8.95 8.66 -10.05
N SER A 121 -8.16 9.74 -10.04
CA SER A 121 -8.61 11.04 -9.54
C SER A 121 -9.86 11.56 -10.26
N ASP A 122 -9.91 11.43 -11.59
CA ASP A 122 -11.06 11.88 -12.39
C ASP A 122 -12.32 11.06 -12.08
N ARG A 123 -12.16 9.74 -11.87
CA ARG A 123 -13.27 8.85 -11.47
C ARG A 123 -13.76 9.17 -10.08
N ASP A 124 -12.87 9.42 -9.13
CA ASP A 124 -13.24 9.78 -7.76
C ASP A 124 -14.04 11.09 -7.75
N ALA A 125 -13.64 12.09 -8.55
CA ALA A 125 -14.40 13.33 -8.71
C ALA A 125 -15.81 13.09 -9.30
N MET A 126 -15.94 12.21 -10.30
CA MET A 126 -17.24 11.85 -10.88
C MET A 126 -18.13 11.12 -9.88
N VAL A 127 -17.56 10.25 -9.02
CA VAL A 127 -18.29 9.55 -7.96
C VAL A 127 -18.85 10.54 -6.94
N GLU A 128 -18.06 11.53 -6.53
CA GLU A 128 -18.52 12.60 -5.63
C GLU A 128 -19.66 13.42 -6.27
N GLU A 129 -19.54 13.79 -7.54
CA GLU A 129 -20.61 14.49 -8.26
C GLU A 129 -21.89 13.65 -8.35
N MET A 130 -21.77 12.36 -8.62
CA MET A 130 -22.91 11.43 -8.65
C MET A 130 -23.56 11.28 -7.28
N ALA A 131 -22.76 11.20 -6.21
CA ALA A 131 -23.26 11.11 -4.85
C ALA A 131 -24.06 12.36 -4.46
N THR A 132 -23.55 13.56 -4.78
CA THR A 132 -24.28 14.82 -4.53
C THR A 132 -25.57 14.93 -5.34
N LYS A 133 -25.55 14.54 -6.63
CA LYS A 133 -26.77 14.47 -7.45
C LYS A 133 -27.79 13.49 -6.89
N HIS A 134 -27.34 12.33 -6.40
CA HIS A 134 -28.24 11.34 -5.82
C HIS A 134 -28.90 11.86 -4.53
N ALA A 135 -28.14 12.48 -3.63
CA ALA A 135 -28.68 13.09 -2.42
C ALA A 135 -29.71 14.20 -2.75
N ASN A 136 -29.43 15.03 -3.75
CA ASN A 136 -30.36 16.05 -4.22
C ASN A 136 -31.62 15.48 -4.88
N LEU A 137 -31.50 14.36 -5.61
CA LEU A 137 -32.65 13.69 -6.21
C LEU A 137 -33.54 13.07 -5.13
N GLU A 138 -32.94 12.45 -4.12
CA GLU A 138 -33.63 11.77 -3.04
C GLU A 138 -34.43 12.74 -2.17
N THR A 139 -33.86 13.90 -1.84
CA THR A 139 -34.59 14.99 -1.15
C THR A 139 -35.77 15.52 -1.97
N LYS A 140 -35.62 15.65 -3.29
CA LYS A 140 -36.75 16.01 -4.18
C LYS A 140 -37.82 14.93 -4.22
N TYR A 141 -37.43 13.65 -4.24
CA TYR A 141 -38.38 12.55 -4.26
C TYR A 141 -39.19 12.49 -2.95
N GLN A 142 -38.53 12.62 -1.80
CA GLN A 142 -39.19 12.64 -0.49
C GLN A 142 -40.18 13.80 -0.34
N SER A 143 -39.81 15.00 -0.80
CA SER A 143 -40.73 16.15 -0.74
C SER A 143 -41.93 15.99 -1.68
N LEU A 144 -41.74 15.39 -2.86
CA LEU A 144 -42.81 15.08 -3.79
C LEU A 144 -43.76 14.01 -3.22
N GLU A 145 -43.21 12.96 -2.59
CA GLU A 145 -43.99 11.88 -1.96
C GLU A 145 -44.83 12.43 -0.80
N ALA A 146 -44.26 13.31 0.04
CA ALA A 146 -45.00 13.97 1.11
C ALA A 146 -46.15 14.84 0.57
N ALA A 147 -45.93 15.60 -0.51
CA ALA A 147 -46.98 16.42 -1.13
C ALA A 147 -48.10 15.56 -1.76
N TYR A 148 -47.72 14.45 -2.41
CA TYR A 148 -48.69 13.49 -2.95
C TYR A 148 -49.56 12.88 -1.85
N GLN A 149 -48.93 12.48 -0.74
CA GLN A 149 -49.64 11.89 0.39
C GLN A 149 -50.61 12.89 1.03
N SER A 150 -50.19 14.14 1.24
CA SER A 150 -51.07 15.22 1.74
C SER A 150 -52.30 15.39 0.84
N THR A 151 -52.10 15.46 -0.47
CA THR A 151 -53.21 15.63 -1.44
C THR A 151 -54.14 14.42 -1.41
N ARG A 152 -53.59 13.21 -1.28
CA ARG A 152 -54.37 11.97 -1.18
C ARG A 152 -55.22 11.94 0.09
N ASP A 153 -54.67 12.38 1.21
CA ASP A 153 -55.37 12.43 2.49
C ASP A 153 -56.50 13.46 2.44
N GLU A 154 -56.26 14.65 1.87
CA GLU A 154 -57.29 15.67 1.65
C GLU A 154 -58.46 15.14 0.79
N VAL A 155 -58.16 14.48 -0.33
CA VAL A 155 -59.20 13.89 -1.20
C VAL A 155 -59.97 12.79 -0.48
N THR A 156 -59.30 11.99 0.35
CA THR A 156 -59.94 10.93 1.14
C THR A 156 -60.87 11.52 2.19
N GLN A 157 -60.43 12.57 2.91
CA GLN A 157 -61.26 13.30 3.86
C GLN A 157 -62.47 13.95 3.18
N MET A 158 -62.28 14.60 2.04
CA MET A 158 -63.40 15.17 1.28
C MET A 158 -64.41 14.11 0.85
N LYS A 159 -63.94 12.93 0.43
CA LYS A 159 -64.81 11.80 0.09
C LYS A 159 -65.62 11.33 1.30
N GLU A 160 -65.00 11.17 2.46
CA GLU A 160 -65.69 10.76 3.70
C GLU A 160 -66.72 11.81 4.15
N LEU A 161 -66.37 13.10 4.10
CA LEU A 161 -67.29 14.19 4.39
C LEU A 161 -68.48 14.22 3.43
N MET A 162 -68.25 13.93 2.15
CA MET A 162 -69.33 13.88 1.16
C MET A 162 -70.24 12.66 1.38
N GLN A 163 -69.69 11.51 1.77
CA GLN A 163 -70.47 10.31 2.09
C GLN A 163 -71.31 10.48 3.37
N THR A 164 -70.77 11.16 4.39
CA THR A 164 -71.48 11.41 5.65
C THR A 164 -72.58 12.45 5.50
N ASN A 165 -72.33 13.54 4.78
CA ASN A 165 -73.33 14.61 4.58
C ASN A 165 -74.38 14.28 3.51
N PHE A 166 -74.06 13.41 2.55
CA PHE A 166 -74.98 13.06 1.45
C PHE A 166 -75.10 11.54 1.23
N PRO A 167 -75.56 10.76 2.22
CA PRO A 167 -75.62 9.31 2.14
C PRO A 167 -76.51 8.80 0.98
N ASN A 168 -77.58 9.53 0.66
CA ASN A 168 -78.54 9.18 -0.40
C ASN A 168 -77.95 9.26 -1.83
N LEU A 169 -76.84 9.97 -2.03
CA LEU A 169 -76.15 10.07 -3.33
C LEU A 169 -75.24 8.86 -3.61
N PHE A 170 -74.94 8.05 -2.59
CA PHE A 170 -74.00 6.93 -2.68
C PHE A 170 -74.62 5.56 -2.36
N SER A 171 -75.86 5.50 -1.87
CA SER A 171 -76.63 4.26 -1.80
C SER A 171 -77.35 4.00 -3.13
N LYS A 172 -76.94 2.94 -3.85
CA LYS A 172 -77.78 2.30 -4.87
C LYS A 172 -78.77 1.36 -4.20
#